data_AF-A0A7C5ILD6-F1
#
_entry.id   AF-A0A7C5ILD6-F1
#
_cell.length_a   1.000
_cell.length_b   1.000
_cell.length_c   1.000
_cell.angle_alpha   90.00
_cell.angle_beta   90.00
_cell.angle_gamma   90.00
#
_symmetry.space_group_name_H-M   'P 1'
#
loop_
_entity.id
_entity.type
_entity.pdbx_description
1 polymer ?
#
loop_
_entity_poly.entity_id
_entity_poly.type
_entity_poly.pdbx_seq_one_letter_code
_entity_poly.pdbx_strand_id
1 'polypeptide(L)'
;MKYIKITFFLYLLFLTSCGIENPESAIEFAPPLGLVSFLSNGSIWLQFWGYNNETYFEGYNIYISDNPATLVNYDVRGERILQDETAKDKPTIEVNPFSDGPRLFTFEVKSSFFIETNNVVSKKDLVLDNTYYFNVRAYGNKITGRKASNIVTNQYTP
;
A
#
# COMPACT_ATOMS: atom_id res chain seq x y z
N MET A 1 -48.44 35.99 28.94
CA MET A 1 -47.21 35.85 28.11
C MET A 1 -45.99 35.40 28.92
N LYS A 2 -46.08 34.31 29.71
CA LYS A 2 -44.95 33.79 30.51
C LYS A 2 -44.33 32.49 29.96
N TYR A 3 -45.06 31.76 29.11
CA TYR A 3 -44.63 30.45 28.61
C TYR A 3 -43.81 30.50 27.31
N ILE A 4 -43.87 31.60 26.55
CA ILE A 4 -43.15 31.75 25.26
C ILE A 4 -41.62 31.77 25.44
N LYS A 5 -41.12 32.25 26.59
CA LYS A 5 -39.67 32.32 26.84
C LYS A 5 -39.04 30.96 27.17
N ILE A 6 -39.82 30.02 27.71
CA ILE A 6 -39.31 28.70 28.11
C ILE A 6 -39.20 27.78 26.88
N THR A 7 -40.12 27.89 25.92
CA THR A 7 -40.11 27.09 24.69
C THR A 7 -38.92 27.44 23.78
N PHE A 8 -38.51 28.72 23.75
CA PHE A 8 -37.36 29.17 22.94
C PHE A 8 -36.01 28.66 23.49
N PHE A 9 -35.90 28.54 24.82
CA PHE A 9 -34.68 28.04 25.46
C PHE A 9 -34.48 26.53 25.25
N LEU A 10 -35.56 25.76 25.15
CA LEU A 10 -35.50 24.32 24.90
C LEU A 10 -35.05 23.97 23.47
N TYR A 11 -35.42 24.78 22.47
CA TYR A 11 -34.99 24.59 21.08
C TYR A 11 -33.50 24.86 20.85
N LEU A 12 -32.89 25.74 21.65
CA LEU A 12 -31.47 26.07 21.55
C LEU A 12 -30.56 24.91 22.00
N LEU A 13 -31.03 24.08 22.95
CA LEU A 13 -30.28 22.92 23.48
C LEU A 13 -30.25 21.73 22.50
N PHE A 14 -31.23 21.62 21.59
CA PHE A 14 -31.24 20.58 20.56
C PHE A 14 -30.33 20.89 19.36
N LEU A 15 -29.92 22.14 19.17
CA LEU A 15 -28.99 22.52 18.09
C LEU A 15 -27.50 22.36 18.48
N THR A 16 -27.20 22.17 19.76
CA THR A 16 -25.82 21.95 20.25
C THR A 16 -25.46 20.48 20.39
N SER A 17 -26.34 19.54 20.05
CA SER A 17 -26.03 18.10 20.07
C SER A 17 -25.50 17.56 18.73
N CYS A 18 -25.05 18.46 17.84
CA CYS A 18 -24.17 18.04 16.75
C CYS A 18 -22.82 17.68 17.40
N GLY A 19 -22.68 16.41 17.79
CA GLY A 19 -21.42 15.88 18.28
C GLY A 19 -20.34 16.24 17.28
N ILE A 20 -19.35 17.00 17.71
CA ILE A 20 -18.09 17.10 16.99
C ILE A 20 -17.46 15.73 17.15
N GLU A 21 -17.87 14.79 16.31
CA GLU A 21 -17.14 13.56 16.12
C GLU A 21 -15.81 13.99 15.52
N ASN A 22 -14.75 13.81 16.30
CA ASN A 22 -13.39 13.98 15.82
C ASN A 22 -13.32 13.17 14.51
N PRO A 23 -12.95 13.77 13.36
CA PRO A 23 -12.86 13.01 12.13
C PRO A 23 -12.01 11.79 12.42
N GLU A 24 -12.55 10.60 12.15
CA GLU A 24 -11.84 9.34 12.28
C GLU A 24 -10.43 9.56 11.72
N SER A 25 -9.41 9.34 12.56
CA SER A 25 -8.02 9.49 12.13
C SER A 25 -7.89 8.71 10.83
N ALA A 26 -7.43 9.37 9.77
CA ALA A 26 -7.24 8.71 8.48
C ALA A 26 -6.45 7.42 8.73
N ILE A 27 -7.01 6.28 8.34
CA ILE A 27 -6.38 4.97 8.50
C ILE A 27 -5.01 5.06 7.83
N GLU A 28 -3.95 5.08 8.62
CA GLU A 28 -2.59 5.17 8.11
C GLU A 28 -1.91 3.80 8.25
N PHE A 29 -1.91 3.04 7.16
CA PHE A 29 -1.21 1.78 7.13
C PHE A 29 0.30 1.98 7.32
N ALA A 30 0.88 1.27 8.29
CA ALA A 30 2.31 1.29 8.52
C ALA A 30 3.11 0.77 7.30
N PRO A 31 4.14 1.50 6.84
CA PRO A 31 5.02 1.01 5.79
C PRO A 31 5.89 -0.15 6.30
N PRO A 32 6.45 -0.98 5.41
CA PRO A 32 7.49 -1.94 5.79
C PRO A 32 8.68 -1.26 6.48
N LEU A 33 9.25 -1.94 7.47
CA LEU A 33 10.37 -1.44 8.29
C LEU A 33 11.71 -1.39 7.54
N GLY A 34 11.80 -2.11 6.42
CA GLY A 34 12.97 -2.13 5.55
C GLY A 34 12.76 -3.12 4.42
N LEU A 35 13.34 -2.82 3.27
CA LEU A 35 13.33 -3.65 2.08
C LEU A 35 14.77 -3.96 1.68
N VAL A 36 15.00 -5.20 1.26
CA VAL A 36 16.25 -5.64 0.61
C VAL A 36 15.90 -6.39 -0.67
N SER A 37 16.81 -6.32 -1.65
CA SER A 37 16.71 -7.06 -2.91
C SER A 37 18.00 -7.81 -3.21
N PHE A 38 17.88 -9.03 -3.71
CA PHE A 38 19.02 -9.83 -4.15
C PHE A 38 18.63 -10.69 -5.35
N LEU A 39 19.62 -11.07 -6.17
CA LEU A 39 19.42 -11.96 -7.29
C LEU A 39 19.66 -13.41 -6.84
N SER A 40 18.77 -14.33 -7.22
CA SER A 40 18.97 -15.77 -6.98
C SER A 40 18.16 -16.58 -7.97
N ASN A 41 18.79 -17.61 -8.56
CA ASN A 41 18.16 -18.56 -9.49
C ASN A 41 17.44 -17.90 -10.68
N GLY A 42 18.03 -16.86 -11.28
CA GLY A 42 17.42 -16.17 -12.41
C GLY A 42 16.21 -15.29 -12.07
N SER A 43 15.98 -15.02 -10.78
CA SER A 43 14.89 -14.15 -10.29
C SER A 43 15.45 -13.07 -9.36
N ILE A 44 14.75 -11.94 -9.28
CA ILE A 44 15.01 -10.93 -8.25
C ILE A 44 14.13 -11.24 -7.06
N TRP A 45 14.73 -11.43 -5.90
CA TRP A 45 14.04 -11.69 -4.65
C TRP A 45 13.99 -10.43 -3.80
N LEU A 46 12.82 -10.19 -3.20
CA LEU A 46 12.56 -9.09 -2.30
C LEU A 46 12.25 -9.64 -0.92
N GLN A 47 12.85 -9.04 0.11
CA GLN A 47 12.56 -9.37 1.51
C GLN A 47 12.32 -8.10 2.31
N PHE A 48 11.30 -8.13 3.15
CA PHE A 48 10.97 -7.01 4.01
C PHE A 48 10.26 -7.45 5.29
N TRP A 49 10.38 -6.64 6.34
CA TRP A 49 9.62 -6.81 7.56
C TRP A 49 8.40 -5.91 7.55
N GLY A 50 7.22 -6.48 7.67
CA GLY A 50 5.96 -5.76 7.76
C GLY A 50 5.32 -5.91 9.13
N TYR A 51 4.61 -4.89 9.59
CA TYR A 51 3.76 -4.92 10.77
C TYR A 51 2.54 -4.05 10.52
N ASN A 52 1.34 -4.62 10.62
CA ASN A 52 0.12 -3.87 10.39
C ASN A 52 -1.07 -4.51 11.12
N ASN A 53 -1.54 -3.84 12.17
CA ASN A 53 -2.68 -4.28 12.98
C ASN A 53 -3.97 -3.50 12.66
N GLU A 54 -3.97 -2.72 11.58
CA GLU A 54 -5.13 -1.94 11.14
C GLU A 54 -6.23 -2.85 10.61
N THR A 55 -7.48 -2.59 11.00
CA THR A 55 -8.64 -3.47 10.69
C THR A 55 -8.83 -3.70 9.20
N TYR A 56 -8.52 -2.68 8.40
CA TYR A 56 -8.74 -2.69 6.94
C TYR A 56 -7.50 -3.06 6.14
N PHE A 57 -6.40 -3.45 6.80
CA PHE A 57 -5.19 -3.89 6.11
C PHE A 57 -5.41 -5.22 5.40
N GLU A 58 -5.01 -5.32 4.13
CA GLU A 58 -5.21 -6.50 3.30
C GLU A 58 -3.90 -7.08 2.77
N GLY A 59 -2.79 -6.33 2.85
CA GLY A 59 -1.50 -6.80 2.37
C GLY A 59 -0.54 -5.71 1.90
N TYR A 60 0.39 -6.10 1.05
CA TYR A 60 1.43 -5.22 0.52
C TYR A 60 1.43 -5.18 -1.00
N ASN A 61 1.57 -3.98 -1.55
CA ASN A 61 1.84 -3.74 -2.97
C ASN A 61 3.33 -3.55 -3.19
N ILE A 62 3.87 -4.26 -4.18
CA ILE A 62 5.24 -4.12 -4.65
C ILE A 62 5.20 -3.30 -5.94
N TYR A 63 6.03 -2.27 -6.00
CA TYR A 63 6.17 -1.45 -7.20
C TYR A 63 7.58 -1.62 -7.77
N ILE A 64 7.66 -1.65 -9.10
CA ILE A 64 8.89 -1.77 -9.88
C ILE A 64 9.03 -0.59 -10.84
N SER A 65 10.25 -0.16 -11.09
CA SER A 65 10.58 0.87 -12.08
C SER A 65 12.00 0.73 -12.60
N ASP A 66 12.29 1.25 -13.78
CA ASP A 66 13.64 1.50 -14.30
C ASP A 66 14.20 2.89 -13.92
N ASN A 67 13.36 3.74 -13.31
CA ASN A 67 13.69 5.07 -12.85
C ASN A 67 13.30 5.23 -11.36
N PRO A 68 14.24 5.45 -10.43
CA PRO A 68 13.91 5.55 -9.01
C PRO A 68 13.05 6.79 -8.68
N ALA A 69 13.08 7.83 -9.53
CA ALA A 69 12.28 9.03 -9.33
C ALA A 69 10.77 8.78 -9.43
N THR A 70 10.33 7.68 -10.04
CA THR A 70 8.91 7.30 -10.10
C THR A 70 8.47 6.47 -8.89
N LEU A 71 9.37 6.21 -7.93
CA LEU A 71 9.07 5.46 -6.71
C LEU A 71 9.11 6.34 -5.44
N VAL A 72 9.68 7.54 -5.52
CA VAL A 72 9.79 8.47 -4.37
C VAL A 72 8.48 9.20 -4.05
N ASN A 73 7.66 9.49 -5.08
CA ASN A 73 6.41 10.23 -4.91
C ASN A 73 5.24 9.26 -4.67
N TYR A 74 4.20 9.72 -3.98
CA TYR A 74 2.93 8.99 -3.90
C TYR A 74 2.08 9.17 -5.17
N ASP A 75 2.14 10.31 -5.85
CA ASP A 75 1.30 10.54 -7.03
C ASP A 75 1.86 9.87 -8.28
N VAL A 76 3.17 9.64 -8.30
CA VAL A 76 3.86 8.84 -9.30
C VAL A 76 4.40 7.62 -8.58
N ARG A 77 3.76 6.48 -8.80
CA ARG A 77 4.17 5.17 -8.30
C ARG A 77 4.60 4.41 -9.54
N GLY A 78 5.69 3.66 -9.48
CA GLY A 78 6.10 2.77 -10.57
C GLY A 78 5.00 1.77 -10.94
N GLU A 79 5.35 0.79 -11.75
CA GLU A 79 4.39 -0.25 -12.11
C GLU A 79 4.14 -1.14 -10.89
N ARG A 80 2.87 -1.32 -10.51
CA ARG A 80 2.52 -2.28 -9.46
C ARG A 80 2.62 -3.69 -10.02
N ILE A 81 3.39 -4.55 -9.35
CA ILE A 81 3.45 -5.98 -9.66
C ILE A 81 2.17 -6.65 -9.13
N LEU A 82 1.54 -7.47 -9.95
CA LEU A 82 0.40 -8.29 -9.56
C LEU A 82 0.84 -9.73 -9.28
N GLN A 83 0.10 -10.42 -8.41
CA GLN A 83 0.31 -11.84 -8.14
C GLN A 83 0.04 -12.70 -9.38
N ASP A 84 -1.01 -12.36 -10.12
CA ASP A 84 -1.44 -13.02 -11.36
C ASP A 84 -2.28 -12.05 -12.23
N GLU A 85 -2.78 -12.55 -13.36
CA GLU A 85 -3.58 -11.80 -14.32
C GLU A 85 -4.96 -11.34 -13.80
N THR A 86 -5.44 -11.95 -12.71
CA THR A 86 -6.76 -11.68 -12.10
C THR A 86 -6.67 -10.77 -10.88
N ALA A 87 -5.47 -10.54 -10.34
CA ALA A 87 -5.22 -9.83 -9.09
C ALA A 87 -5.30 -8.28 -9.19
N LYS A 88 -6.16 -7.76 -10.07
CA LYS A 88 -6.29 -6.31 -10.31
C LYS A 88 -6.65 -5.51 -9.05
N ASP A 89 -7.64 -5.96 -8.29
CA ASP A 89 -8.11 -5.22 -7.10
C ASP A 89 -7.58 -5.80 -5.79
N LYS A 90 -6.42 -6.46 -5.85
CA LYS A 90 -5.79 -7.17 -4.74
C LYS A 90 -4.37 -6.65 -4.49
N PRO A 91 -3.84 -6.77 -3.27
CA PRO A 91 -2.42 -6.51 -3.03
C PRO A 91 -1.54 -7.53 -3.75
N THR A 92 -0.28 -7.18 -4.00
CA THR A 92 0.72 -8.12 -4.54
C THR A 92 0.94 -9.32 -3.60
N ILE A 93 0.92 -9.06 -2.28
CA ILE A 93 1.00 -10.07 -1.22
C ILE A 93 -0.21 -9.88 -0.31
N GLU A 94 -1.14 -10.82 -0.32
CA GLU A 94 -2.32 -10.84 0.59
C GLU A 94 -1.90 -11.25 2.01
N VAL A 95 -2.32 -10.47 3.00
CA VAL A 95 -1.99 -10.68 4.41
C VAL A 95 -3.15 -10.17 5.28
N ASN A 96 -3.63 -10.99 6.21
CA ASN A 96 -4.57 -10.54 7.23
C ASN A 96 -3.88 -9.63 8.25
N PRO A 97 -4.57 -8.64 8.85
CA PRO A 97 -4.03 -7.82 9.93
C PRO A 97 -3.45 -8.68 11.06
N PHE A 98 -2.34 -8.22 11.63
CA PHE A 98 -1.62 -8.96 12.66
C PHE A 98 -0.98 -8.01 13.68
N SER A 99 -1.06 -8.38 14.96
CA SER A 99 -0.61 -7.56 16.09
C SER A 99 0.50 -8.20 16.92
N ASP A 100 0.94 -9.41 16.56
CA ASP A 100 1.94 -10.21 17.28
C ASP A 100 3.39 -9.74 17.07
N GLY A 101 3.61 -8.83 16.13
CA GLY A 101 4.89 -8.18 15.87
C GLY A 101 5.28 -8.23 14.38
N PRO A 102 6.44 -7.68 14.01
CA PRO A 102 6.88 -7.67 12.62
C PRO A 102 7.12 -9.07 12.05
N ARG A 103 6.65 -9.32 10.83
CA ARG A 103 6.81 -10.58 10.09
C ARG A 103 7.69 -10.36 8.86
N LEU A 104 8.55 -11.32 8.57
CA LEU A 104 9.35 -11.33 7.34
C LEU A 104 8.50 -11.84 6.18
N PHE A 105 8.41 -11.04 5.12
CA PHE A 105 7.81 -11.42 3.84
C PHE A 105 8.92 -11.61 2.82
N THR A 106 8.75 -12.62 1.97
CA THR A 106 9.65 -12.91 0.85
C THR A 106 8.81 -12.97 -0.42
N PHE A 107 9.26 -12.31 -1.47
CA PHE A 107 8.59 -12.27 -2.77
C PHE A 107 9.58 -12.46 -3.91
N GLU A 108 9.19 -13.27 -4.88
CA GLU A 108 9.96 -13.55 -6.09
C GLU A 108 9.42 -12.70 -7.24
N VAL A 109 10.26 -11.81 -7.77
CA VAL A 109 10.05 -11.20 -9.08
C VAL A 109 10.67 -12.12 -10.12
N LYS A 110 9.81 -12.93 -10.74
CA LYS A 110 10.20 -13.85 -11.82
C LYS A 110 10.65 -13.08 -13.06
N SER A 111 11.32 -13.79 -13.98
CA SER A 111 11.71 -13.28 -15.31
C SER A 111 10.55 -12.69 -16.12
N SER A 112 9.31 -13.07 -15.80
CA SER A 112 8.10 -12.44 -16.31
C SER A 112 7.07 -12.27 -15.20
N PHE A 113 6.36 -11.15 -15.21
CA PHE A 113 5.42 -10.75 -14.16
C PHE A 113 4.24 -9.97 -14.76
N PHE A 114 3.16 -9.83 -13.99
CA PHE A 114 2.00 -9.04 -14.41
C PHE A 114 2.06 -7.65 -13.79
N ILE A 115 1.66 -6.66 -14.58
CA ILE A 115 1.47 -5.28 -14.13
C ILE A 115 0.09 -4.80 -14.52
N GLU A 116 -0.39 -3.78 -13.82
CA GLU A 116 -1.56 -3.01 -14.24
C GLU A 116 -1.14 -1.61 -14.70
N THR A 117 -1.56 -1.23 -15.90
CA THR A 117 -1.45 0.15 -16.40
C THR A 117 -2.78 0.58 -16.98
N ASN A 118 -3.31 1.74 -16.55
CA ASN A 118 -4.58 2.28 -17.04
C ASN A 118 -5.74 1.26 -17.00
N ASN A 119 -5.90 0.53 -15.89
CA ASN A 119 -6.90 -0.51 -15.70
C ASN A 119 -6.76 -1.77 -16.57
N VAL A 120 -5.66 -1.92 -17.31
CA VAL A 120 -5.36 -3.07 -18.15
C VAL A 120 -4.25 -3.88 -17.50
N VAL A 121 -4.47 -5.18 -17.35
CA VAL A 121 -3.45 -6.11 -16.87
C VAL A 121 -2.66 -6.63 -18.07
N SER A 122 -1.33 -6.54 -17.99
CA SER A 122 -0.43 -7.01 -19.03
C SER A 122 0.75 -7.76 -18.42
N LYS A 123 1.23 -8.78 -19.14
CA LYS A 123 2.48 -9.46 -18.83
C LYS A 123 3.67 -8.64 -19.32
N LYS A 124 4.71 -8.54 -18.51
CA LYS A 124 5.98 -7.86 -18.80
C LYS A 124 7.14 -8.80 -18.45
N ASP A 125 8.20 -8.73 -19.24
CA ASP A 125 9.42 -9.49 -19.02
C ASP A 125 10.52 -8.59 -18.44
N LEU A 126 11.36 -9.16 -17.58
CA LEU A 126 12.60 -8.52 -17.15
C LEU A 126 13.60 -8.51 -18.31
N VAL A 127 14.05 -7.31 -18.67
CA VAL A 127 15.13 -7.08 -19.65
C VAL A 127 16.50 -7.36 -19.01
N LEU A 128 17.30 -8.18 -19.68
CA LEU A 128 18.69 -8.50 -19.32
C LEU A 128 19.54 -7.23 -19.17
N ASP A 129 20.42 -7.23 -18.17
CA ASP A 129 21.34 -6.14 -17.81
C ASP A 129 20.66 -4.83 -17.41
N ASN A 130 19.32 -4.79 -17.33
CA ASN A 130 18.59 -3.63 -16.87
C ASN A 130 18.61 -3.53 -15.34
N THR A 131 18.66 -2.29 -14.84
CA THR A 131 18.56 -2.00 -13.40
C THR A 131 17.11 -1.73 -13.04
N TYR A 132 16.60 -2.46 -12.05
CA TYR A 132 15.26 -2.27 -11.51
C TYR A 132 15.33 -1.75 -10.10
N TYR A 133 14.42 -0.82 -9.81
CA TYR A 133 14.20 -0.23 -8.51
C TYR A 133 12.87 -0.74 -7.95
N PHE A 134 12.84 -0.95 -6.65
CA PHE A 134 11.68 -1.49 -5.96
C PHE A 134 11.34 -0.72 -4.70
N ASN A 135 10.06 -0.56 -4.42
CA ASN A 135 9.57 -0.24 -3.08
C ASN A 135 8.31 -1.04 -2.75
N VAL A 136 7.94 -1.03 -1.49
CA VAL A 136 6.76 -1.71 -0.98
C VAL A 136 5.90 -0.75 -0.18
N ARG A 137 4.59 -0.83 -0.39
CA ARG A 137 3.59 -0.01 0.32
C ARG A 137 2.50 -0.92 0.88
N ALA A 138 2.00 -0.61 2.06
CA ALA A 138 0.83 -1.30 2.59
C ALA A 138 -0.43 -0.96 1.76
N TYR A 139 -1.39 -1.87 1.76
CA TYR A 139 -2.65 -1.77 1.01
C TYR A 139 -3.80 -2.31 1.85
N GLY A 140 -4.96 -1.68 1.72
CA GLY A 140 -6.16 -2.10 2.41
C GLY A 140 -7.37 -1.26 2.03
N ASN A 141 -8.55 -1.89 1.94
CA ASN A 141 -9.82 -1.25 1.56
C ASN A 141 -9.68 -0.39 0.30
N LYS A 142 -9.04 -0.94 -0.74
CA LYS A 142 -8.77 -0.28 -2.03
C LYS A 142 -7.89 0.98 -1.94
N ILE A 143 -7.22 1.21 -0.82
CA ILE A 143 -6.34 2.36 -0.58
C ILE A 143 -4.90 1.86 -0.45
N THR A 144 -3.99 2.49 -1.18
CA THR A 144 -2.54 2.30 -0.99
C THR A 144 -2.00 3.29 0.04
N GLY A 145 -1.21 2.80 0.98
CA GLY A 145 -0.52 3.60 2.00
C GLY A 145 0.39 4.67 1.40
N ARG A 146 0.36 5.87 2.00
CA ARG A 146 1.14 7.03 1.55
C ARG A 146 2.63 6.89 1.81
N LYS A 147 3.00 6.19 2.86
CA LYS A 147 4.38 5.85 3.19
C LYS A 147 4.80 4.57 2.46
N ALA A 148 6.08 4.49 2.11
CA ALA A 148 6.69 3.32 1.47
C ALA A 148 7.90 2.86 2.28
N SER A 149 8.38 1.64 1.99
CA SER A 149 9.72 1.22 2.36
C SER A 149 10.79 2.13 1.73
N ASN A 150 12.05 1.94 2.13
CA ASN A 150 13.17 2.41 1.34
C ASN A 150 13.12 1.84 -0.10
N ILE A 151 13.73 2.56 -1.04
CA ILE A 151 13.95 2.06 -2.40
C ILE A 151 15.17 1.15 -2.37
N VAL A 152 15.07 -0.01 -3.00
CA VAL A 152 16.20 -0.90 -3.28
C VAL A 152 16.39 -1.06 -4.77
N THR A 153 17.56 -1.56 -5.17
CA THR A 153 17.91 -1.73 -6.57
C THR A 153 18.55 -3.09 -6.80
N ASN A 154 18.28 -3.67 -7.97
CA ASN A 154 18.95 -4.87 -8.42
C ASN A 154 19.10 -4.85 -9.95
N GLN A 155 20.25 -5.26 -10.46
CA GLN A 155 20.46 -5.44 -11.89
C GLN A 155 20.08 -6.87 -12.26
N TYR A 156 19.21 -7.03 -13.26
CA TYR A 156 18.76 -8.35 -13.67
C TYR A 156 19.80 -9.05 -14.55
N THR A 157 20.47 -10.05 -13.99
CA THR A 157 21.50 -10.86 -14.68
C THR A 157 21.28 -12.35 -14.39
N PRO A 158 20.31 -13.01 -15.07
CA PRO A 158 19.83 -14.35 -14.73
C PRO A 158 20.87 -15.47 -14.73
#